data_AF-A0A7T8GT54-F1
#
_entry.id   AF-A0A7T8GT54-F1
#
_cell.length_a   1.000
_cell.length_b   1.000
_cell.length_c   1.000
_cell.angle_alpha   90.00
_cell.angle_beta   90.00
_cell.angle_gamma   90.00
#
_symmetry.space_group_name_H-M   'P 1'
#
loop_
_entity.id
_entity.type
_entity.pdbx_description
1 polymer ?
#
loop_
_entity_poly.entity_id
_entity_poly.type
_entity_poly.pdbx_seq_one_letter_code
_entity_poly.pdbx_strand_id
1 'polypeptide(L)'
;MSDPTFHATGLEKYELLAAEAGNDNPFDTYLIRPESGMGDSSKMPILIPSLESSRIVGCSCESDYKEVVWFNLPEGEPQQCDCGKITKGSKEEPHVVDALDEFRMVGCVCNEHDTNIKWMWLFENKPKRCRCGYWFKLKRHAGPDRYEMPN
;
A
#
# COMPACT_ATOMS: atom_id res chain seq x y z
N MET A 1 34.13 23.01 -14.08
CA MET A 1 32.69 23.15 -14.41
C MET A 1 32.09 24.12 -13.40
N SER A 2 30.92 24.70 -13.69
CA SER A 2 30.11 25.31 -12.63
C SER A 2 29.65 24.24 -11.64
N ASP A 3 29.39 24.63 -10.40
CA ASP A 3 28.64 23.82 -9.45
C ASP A 3 27.25 23.49 -10.06
N PRO A 4 26.89 22.21 -10.28
CA PRO A 4 25.57 21.82 -10.75
C PRO A 4 24.47 22.24 -9.76
N THR A 5 24.77 22.12 -8.47
CA THR A 5 23.87 22.37 -7.35
C THR A 5 23.53 23.87 -7.23
N PHE A 6 24.30 24.78 -7.84
CA PHE A 6 24.03 26.22 -7.81
C PHE A 6 22.77 26.63 -8.58
N HIS A 7 22.55 26.08 -9.79
CA HIS A 7 21.37 26.39 -10.61
C HIS A 7 20.19 25.43 -10.41
N ALA A 8 20.44 24.20 -9.92
CA ALA A 8 19.40 23.21 -9.68
C ALA A 8 18.35 23.69 -8.67
N THR A 9 17.09 23.32 -8.88
CA THR A 9 15.96 23.63 -7.98
C THR A 9 15.00 22.43 -7.87
N GLY A 10 14.11 22.44 -6.86
CA GLY A 10 13.16 21.35 -6.65
C GLY A 10 13.83 19.98 -6.43
N LEU A 11 13.27 18.94 -7.04
CA LEU A 11 13.73 17.54 -6.88
C LEU A 11 15.17 17.31 -7.38
N GLU A 12 15.57 17.95 -8.47
CA GLU A 12 16.94 17.87 -9.04
C GLU A 12 17.99 18.28 -8.00
N LYS A 13 17.75 19.38 -7.27
CA LYS A 13 18.66 19.86 -6.22
C LYS A 13 18.72 18.92 -5.02
N TYR A 14 17.59 18.27 -4.69
CA TYR A 14 17.52 17.33 -3.57
C TYR A 14 18.30 16.04 -3.86
N GLU A 15 18.18 15.51 -5.08
CA GLU A 15 18.92 14.33 -5.53
C GLU A 15 20.44 14.56 -5.53
N LEU A 16 20.90 15.70 -6.04
CA LEU A 16 22.32 16.09 -6.02
C LEU A 16 22.89 16.17 -4.59
N LEU A 17 22.18 16.84 -3.67
CA LEU A 17 22.60 16.98 -2.27
C LEU A 17 22.61 15.64 -1.52
N ALA A 18 21.71 14.72 -1.84
CA ALA A 18 21.71 13.38 -1.27
C ALA A 18 22.90 12.54 -1.76
N ALA A 19 23.23 12.63 -3.05
CA ALA A 19 24.41 11.97 -3.62
C ALA A 19 25.73 12.53 -3.04
N GLU A 20 25.83 13.84 -2.83
CA GLU A 20 26.96 14.48 -2.13
C GLU A 20 27.10 13.97 -0.67
N ALA A 21 25.97 13.66 -0.01
CA ALA A 21 25.94 13.05 1.33
C ALA A 21 26.15 11.52 1.35
N GLY A 22 26.36 10.88 0.18
CA GLY A 22 26.58 9.44 0.06
C GLY A 22 25.31 8.57 0.06
N ASN A 23 24.14 9.15 -0.18
CA ASN A 23 22.88 8.41 -0.39
C ASN A 23 22.54 8.38 -1.89
N ASP A 24 22.68 7.21 -2.51
CA ASP A 24 22.44 6.96 -3.94
C ASP A 24 20.98 6.58 -4.28
N ASN A 25 20.13 6.43 -3.26
CA ASN A 25 18.72 6.07 -3.41
C ASN A 25 17.78 6.95 -2.55
N PRO A 26 17.80 8.29 -2.72
CA PRO A 26 17.04 9.23 -1.87
C PRO A 26 15.51 9.16 -2.01
N PHE A 27 14.99 8.30 -2.89
CA PHE A 27 13.54 8.14 -3.16
C PHE A 27 13.05 6.69 -3.05
N ASP A 28 13.79 5.79 -2.38
CA ASP A 28 13.41 4.37 -2.18
C ASP A 28 13.05 3.59 -3.48
N THR A 29 13.76 3.85 -4.57
CA THR A 29 13.47 3.29 -5.90
C THR A 29 13.92 1.84 -6.10
N TYR A 30 14.87 1.36 -5.29
CA TYR A 30 15.50 0.06 -5.46
C TYR A 30 14.58 -1.11 -5.04
N LEU A 31 14.73 -2.25 -5.72
CA LEU A 31 14.00 -3.48 -5.41
C LEU A 31 14.47 -4.08 -4.07
N ILE A 32 13.55 -4.20 -3.12
CA ILE A 32 13.78 -4.90 -1.85
C ILE A 32 14.00 -6.39 -2.14
N ARG A 33 15.14 -6.91 -1.72
CA ARG A 33 15.48 -8.35 -1.77
C ARG A 33 15.64 -8.86 -0.34
N PRO A 34 14.63 -9.54 0.23
CA PRO A 34 14.70 -10.08 1.58
C PRO A 34 15.80 -11.15 1.72
N GLU A 35 16.38 -11.26 2.91
CA GLU A 35 17.33 -12.34 3.22
C GLU A 35 16.62 -13.71 3.31
N SER A 36 17.36 -14.79 3.09
CA SER A 36 16.86 -16.16 3.21
C SER A 36 16.33 -16.43 4.63
N GLY A 37 15.03 -16.71 4.75
CA GLY A 37 14.31 -16.86 6.02
C GLY A 37 13.34 -15.71 6.35
N MET A 38 13.46 -14.56 5.68
CA MET A 38 12.52 -13.45 5.85
C MET A 38 11.14 -13.76 5.25
N GLY A 39 10.10 -13.37 5.98
CA GLY A 39 8.70 -13.60 5.65
C GLY A 39 8.20 -15.04 5.85
N ASP A 40 9.05 -15.99 6.24
CA ASP A 40 8.65 -17.39 6.50
C ASP A 40 7.89 -17.57 7.83
N SER A 41 7.80 -16.53 8.65
CA SER A 41 6.91 -16.50 9.82
C SER A 41 6.49 -15.08 10.16
N SER A 42 5.35 -14.94 10.85
CA SER A 42 4.87 -13.65 11.38
C SER A 42 5.79 -13.02 12.44
N LYS A 43 6.79 -13.76 12.94
CA LYS A 43 7.83 -13.25 13.85
C LYS A 43 8.99 -12.58 13.12
N MET A 44 9.10 -12.78 11.81
CA MET A 44 10.15 -12.19 10.96
C MET A 44 9.52 -11.83 9.60
N PRO A 45 8.57 -10.87 9.56
CA PRO A 45 7.96 -10.41 8.31
C PRO A 45 8.98 -9.69 7.42
N ILE A 46 8.62 -9.50 6.14
CA ILE A 46 9.39 -8.63 5.24
C ILE A 46 8.99 -7.19 5.57
N LEU A 47 9.95 -6.35 5.97
CA LEU A 47 9.70 -4.94 6.23
C LEU A 47 9.72 -4.16 4.92
N ILE A 48 8.67 -3.38 4.68
CA ILE A 48 8.53 -2.51 3.51
C ILE A 48 8.44 -1.05 4.02
N PRO A 49 9.42 -0.17 3.74
CA PRO A 49 9.33 1.24 4.07
C PRO A 49 8.24 1.92 3.23
N SER A 50 7.64 2.99 3.78
CA SER A 50 6.65 3.81 3.09
C SER A 50 6.65 5.24 3.65
N LEU A 51 6.23 6.20 2.83
CA LEU A 51 5.98 7.59 3.22
C LEU A 51 4.52 7.81 3.65
N GLU A 52 3.62 6.91 3.27
CA GLU A 52 2.19 6.92 3.60
C GLU A 52 1.80 5.63 4.35
N SER A 53 0.66 5.64 5.05
CA SER A 53 0.16 4.50 5.84
C SER A 53 -0.30 3.29 5.01
N SER A 54 -0.13 3.32 3.68
CA SER A 54 -0.06 2.13 2.84
C SER A 54 0.82 2.30 1.61
N ARG A 55 1.43 1.22 1.10
CA ARG A 55 2.22 1.19 -0.15
C ARG A 55 1.79 0.01 -1.02
N ILE A 56 1.74 0.21 -2.33
CA ILE A 56 1.56 -0.88 -3.30
C ILE A 56 2.82 -1.74 -3.34
N VAL A 57 2.67 -3.04 -3.07
CA VAL A 57 3.74 -4.05 -3.07
C VAL A 57 3.51 -5.02 -4.22
N GLY A 58 4.57 -5.24 -5.02
CA GLY A 58 4.62 -6.29 -6.03
C GLY A 58 5.48 -7.44 -5.56
N CYS A 59 4.87 -8.55 -5.15
CA CYS A 59 5.58 -9.78 -4.85
C CYS A 59 5.80 -10.56 -6.14
N SER A 60 7.04 -10.60 -6.61
CA SER A 60 7.47 -11.70 -7.48
C SER A 60 7.49 -12.95 -6.61
N CYS A 61 6.64 -13.93 -6.95
CA CYS A 61 6.57 -15.22 -6.27
C CYS A 61 7.76 -16.11 -6.68
N GLU A 62 7.61 -17.45 -6.71
CA GLU A 62 8.71 -18.33 -7.16
C GLU A 62 9.20 -17.91 -8.57
N SER A 63 10.49 -18.15 -8.85
CA SER A 63 11.20 -17.73 -10.07
C SER A 63 10.56 -18.13 -11.41
N ASP A 64 9.60 -19.04 -11.34
CA ASP A 64 8.99 -19.76 -12.44
C ASP A 64 7.59 -19.18 -12.78
N TYR A 65 7.02 -18.36 -11.88
CA TYR A 65 5.82 -17.57 -12.14
C TYR A 65 6.17 -16.34 -12.98
N LYS A 66 5.45 -16.15 -14.09
CA LYS A 66 5.71 -15.06 -15.06
C LYS A 66 5.05 -13.73 -14.69
N GLU A 67 4.41 -13.66 -13.53
CA GLU A 67 3.52 -12.58 -13.13
C GLU A 67 3.82 -12.15 -11.69
N VAL A 68 3.73 -10.85 -11.43
CA VAL A 68 3.96 -10.24 -10.11
C VAL A 68 2.61 -10.09 -9.41
N VAL A 69 2.50 -10.60 -8.19
CA VAL A 69 1.30 -10.45 -7.35
C VAL A 69 1.30 -9.07 -6.72
N TRP A 70 0.38 -8.21 -7.15
CA TRP A 70 0.27 -6.83 -6.67
C TRP A 70 -0.83 -6.70 -5.61
N PHE A 71 -0.50 -6.12 -4.45
CA PHE A 71 -1.44 -5.80 -3.38
C PHE A 71 -1.12 -4.44 -2.75
N ASN A 72 -2.08 -3.82 -2.08
CA ASN A 72 -1.80 -2.66 -1.23
C ASN A 72 -1.51 -3.14 0.20
N LEU A 73 -0.37 -2.74 0.75
CA LEU A 73 0.07 -3.08 2.10
C LEU A 73 -0.14 -1.89 3.05
N PRO A 74 -1.08 -1.95 4.01
CA PRO A 74 -1.23 -0.94 5.06
C PRO A 74 -0.28 -1.18 6.27
N GLU A 75 -0.01 -0.12 7.02
CA GLU A 75 0.95 -0.07 8.14
C GLU A 75 0.57 -0.94 9.37
N GLY A 76 1.49 -1.80 9.84
CA GLY A 76 1.41 -2.57 11.10
C GLY A 76 1.69 -4.09 10.97
N GLU A 77 0.82 -4.94 11.52
CA GLU A 77 0.94 -6.42 11.59
C GLU A 77 1.14 -7.17 10.24
N PRO A 78 1.36 -8.50 10.23
CA PRO A 78 1.37 -9.31 9.00
C PRO A 78 -0.01 -9.81 8.42
N GLN A 79 -0.15 -9.92 7.08
CA GLN A 79 -1.19 -10.62 6.26
C GLN A 79 -0.52 -11.33 5.08
N GLN A 80 -0.95 -12.56 4.78
CA GLN A 80 -0.29 -13.38 3.77
C GLN A 80 -0.48 -12.84 2.33
N CYS A 81 0.59 -12.84 1.56
CA CYS A 81 0.62 -12.91 0.11
C CYS A 81 0.49 -14.38 -0.31
N ASP A 82 -0.03 -14.67 -1.50
CA ASP A 82 -0.47 -16.03 -1.87
C ASP A 82 0.67 -17.08 -1.91
N CYS A 83 1.92 -16.64 -2.05
CA CYS A 83 3.14 -17.46 -1.93
C CYS A 83 3.53 -17.86 -0.49
N GLY A 84 2.82 -17.36 0.54
CA GLY A 84 3.05 -17.70 1.96
C GLY A 84 3.77 -16.63 2.80
N LYS A 85 4.34 -15.59 2.20
CA LYS A 85 5.04 -14.48 2.90
C LYS A 85 4.04 -13.44 3.47
N ILE A 86 4.37 -12.67 4.54
CA ILE A 86 3.33 -12.05 5.42
C ILE A 86 3.53 -10.53 5.81
N THR A 87 2.55 -9.62 5.57
CA THR A 87 2.46 -8.13 5.86
C THR A 87 1.02 -7.42 6.18
N LYS A 88 -0.28 -6.97 6.12
CA LYS A 88 -1.26 -6.60 7.24
C LYS A 88 -2.81 -6.76 7.00
N GLY A 89 -3.62 -7.29 7.97
CA GLY A 89 -5.09 -6.96 8.09
C GLY A 89 -6.01 -7.79 9.04
N SER A 90 -7.07 -7.22 9.67
CA SER A 90 -7.94 -7.93 10.69
C SER A 90 -9.43 -7.50 10.80
N LYS A 91 -10.15 -7.88 11.88
CA LYS A 91 -11.51 -7.41 12.25
C LYS A 91 -11.47 -6.15 13.11
N GLU A 92 -10.52 -6.12 14.01
CA GLU A 92 -10.26 -5.04 14.97
C GLU A 92 -9.72 -3.82 14.20
N GLU A 93 -9.04 -4.07 13.08
CA GLU A 93 -8.64 -3.10 12.07
C GLU A 93 -9.25 -3.44 10.69
N PRO A 94 -10.53 -3.09 10.44
CA PRO A 94 -11.17 -3.27 9.14
C PRO A 94 -10.55 -2.39 8.05
N HIS A 95 -10.56 -2.88 6.81
CA HIS A 95 -10.23 -2.10 5.60
C HIS A 95 -11.08 -0.82 5.56
N VAL A 96 -10.43 0.33 5.38
CA VAL A 96 -11.13 1.62 5.29
C VAL A 96 -11.71 1.78 3.89
N VAL A 97 -12.98 2.16 3.81
CA VAL A 97 -13.62 2.58 2.56
C VAL A 97 -14.15 3.99 2.75
N ASP A 98 -13.49 4.95 2.11
CA ASP A 98 -13.89 6.35 2.14
C ASP A 98 -15.22 6.58 1.39
N ALA A 99 -16.02 7.55 1.85
CA ALA A 99 -17.25 7.99 1.21
C ALA A 99 -17.55 9.47 1.49
N LEU A 100 -18.26 10.13 0.57
CA LEU A 100 -18.76 11.49 0.76
C LEU A 100 -20.06 11.51 1.60
N ASP A 101 -20.70 10.36 1.77
CA ASP A 101 -22.01 10.20 2.41
C ASP A 101 -22.04 8.97 3.35
N GLU A 102 -23.12 8.82 4.11
CA GLU A 102 -23.26 7.88 5.24
C GLU A 102 -23.27 6.39 4.85
N PHE A 103 -23.34 6.10 3.54
CA PHE A 103 -23.36 4.75 3.00
C PHE A 103 -22.64 4.68 1.65
N ARG A 104 -22.01 3.53 1.37
CA ARG A 104 -21.37 3.26 0.07
C ARG A 104 -21.54 1.79 -0.29
N MET A 105 -21.91 1.52 -1.55
CA MET A 105 -21.91 0.17 -2.08
C MET A 105 -20.48 -0.24 -2.44
N VAL A 106 -20.06 -1.40 -1.95
CA VAL A 106 -18.72 -1.97 -2.18
C VAL A 106 -18.88 -3.35 -2.80
N GLY A 107 -18.13 -3.59 -3.88
CA GLY A 107 -18.00 -4.90 -4.50
C GLY A 107 -16.73 -5.58 -4.01
N CYS A 108 -16.85 -6.81 -3.53
CA CYS A 108 -15.71 -7.64 -3.19
C CYS A 108 -15.63 -8.83 -4.17
N VAL A 109 -14.47 -9.02 -4.78
CA VAL A 109 -14.09 -10.29 -5.43
C VAL A 109 -13.50 -11.15 -4.30
N CYS A 110 -14.15 -12.27 -3.96
CA CYS A 110 -13.76 -13.06 -2.78
C CYS A 110 -12.66 -14.08 -3.09
N ASN A 111 -12.56 -14.49 -4.36
CA ASN A 111 -11.52 -15.34 -4.93
C ASN A 111 -11.31 -14.91 -6.39
N GLU A 112 -10.08 -15.03 -6.89
CA GLU A 112 -9.68 -14.69 -8.26
C GLU A 112 -10.55 -15.31 -9.38
N HIS A 113 -11.10 -16.50 -9.19
CA HIS A 113 -11.95 -17.18 -10.18
C HIS A 113 -13.45 -16.83 -10.05
N ASP A 114 -13.82 -15.88 -9.18
CA ASP A 114 -15.20 -15.44 -8.99
C ASP A 114 -15.74 -14.68 -10.22
N THR A 115 -16.54 -15.37 -11.04
CA THR A 115 -17.30 -14.75 -12.14
C THR A 115 -18.42 -13.79 -11.69
N ASN A 116 -18.56 -13.53 -10.39
CA ASN A 116 -19.52 -12.57 -9.84
C ASN A 116 -18.94 -11.79 -8.64
N ILE A 117 -19.17 -10.47 -8.64
CA ILE A 117 -18.77 -9.55 -7.57
C ILE A 117 -19.78 -9.63 -6.41
N LYS A 118 -19.28 -9.77 -5.18
CA LYS A 118 -20.10 -9.81 -3.95
C LYS A 118 -20.35 -8.38 -3.49
N TRP A 119 -21.44 -7.80 -3.97
CA TRP A 119 -21.87 -6.45 -3.61
C TRP A 119 -22.46 -6.39 -2.20
N MET A 120 -22.10 -5.36 -1.45
CA MET A 120 -22.66 -5.06 -0.13
C MET A 120 -22.70 -3.55 0.15
N TRP A 121 -23.78 -3.10 0.79
CA TRP A 121 -23.83 -1.78 1.41
C TRP A 121 -22.99 -1.73 2.68
N LEU A 122 -21.99 -0.85 2.72
CA LEU A 122 -21.39 -0.37 3.96
C LEU A 122 -22.15 0.87 4.45
N PHE A 123 -22.16 1.06 5.77
CA PHE A 123 -22.76 2.20 6.44
C PHE A 123 -21.76 2.77 7.46
N GLU A 124 -21.83 4.06 7.71
CA GLU A 124 -21.00 4.74 8.71
C GLU A 124 -21.13 4.08 10.09
N ASN A 125 -20.01 3.95 10.80
CA ASN A 125 -19.91 3.31 12.12
C ASN A 125 -20.38 1.83 12.21
N LYS A 126 -20.64 1.15 11.07
CA LYS A 126 -21.12 -0.24 11.04
C LYS A 126 -20.17 -1.12 10.20
N PRO A 127 -19.02 -1.52 10.75
CA PRO A 127 -18.06 -2.36 10.04
C PRO A 127 -18.67 -3.71 9.67
N LYS A 128 -18.40 -4.18 8.44
CA LYS A 128 -19.08 -5.32 7.82
C LYS A 128 -18.08 -6.36 7.36
N ARG A 129 -18.39 -7.63 7.61
CA ARG A 129 -17.61 -8.78 7.13
C ARG A 129 -18.11 -9.22 5.75
N CYS A 130 -17.19 -9.44 4.81
CA CYS A 130 -17.50 -10.11 3.54
C CYS A 130 -17.34 -11.63 3.66
N ARG A 131 -17.81 -12.40 2.67
CA ARG A 131 -17.80 -13.88 2.68
C ARG A 131 -16.37 -14.46 2.73
N CYS A 132 -15.40 -13.81 2.09
CA CYS A 132 -13.97 -14.13 2.18
C CYS A 132 -13.37 -13.98 3.59
N GLY A 133 -14.10 -13.38 4.53
CA GLY A 133 -13.69 -13.26 5.92
C GLY A 133 -13.16 -11.87 6.31
N TYR A 134 -12.70 -11.07 5.34
CA TYR A 134 -12.25 -9.69 5.53
C TYR A 134 -13.34 -8.77 6.07
N TRP A 135 -12.94 -7.78 6.87
CA TRP A 135 -13.81 -6.73 7.40
C TRP A 135 -13.53 -5.38 6.73
N PHE A 136 -14.58 -4.57 6.62
CA PHE A 136 -14.56 -3.25 5.98
C PHE A 136 -15.31 -2.24 6.85
N LYS A 137 -14.74 -1.03 7.05
CA LYS A 137 -15.39 0.09 7.75
C LYS A 137 -15.54 1.28 6.80
N LEU A 138 -16.71 1.93 6.81
CA LEU A 138 -16.91 3.18 6.08
C LEU A 138 -16.31 4.34 6.87
N LYS A 139 -15.59 5.24 6.19
CA LYS A 139 -15.09 6.51 6.70
C LYS A 139 -15.70 7.63 5.88
N ARG A 140 -16.37 8.59 6.52
CA ARG A 140 -16.89 9.78 5.82
C ARG A 140 -15.80 10.83 5.69
N HIS A 141 -15.74 11.51 4.55
CA HIS A 141 -14.87 12.68 4.34
C HIS A 141 -15.53 13.70 3.40
N ALA A 142 -15.11 14.96 3.48
CA ALA A 142 -15.45 15.97 2.49
C ALA A 142 -14.53 15.85 1.26
N GLY A 143 -14.99 16.32 0.10
CA GLY A 143 -14.10 16.60 -1.03
C GLY A 143 -13.21 17.82 -0.73
N PRO A 144 -12.00 17.91 -1.33
CA PRO A 144 -11.15 19.09 -1.18
C PRO A 144 -11.81 20.33 -1.80
N ASP A 145 -11.52 21.52 -1.26
CA ASP A 145 -11.91 22.76 -1.93
C ASP A 145 -11.05 22.97 -3.19
N ARG A 146 -11.69 23.43 -4.26
CA ARG A 146 -11.06 23.67 -5.57
C ARG A 146 -10.17 24.92 -5.60
N TYR A 147 -10.17 25.73 -4.54
CA TYR A 147 -9.49 27.03 -4.49
C TYR A 147 -8.14 27.03 -3.73
N GLU A 148 -7.72 25.93 -3.11
CA GLU A 148 -6.56 25.89 -2.18
C GLU A 148 -5.33 25.12 -2.71
N MET A 149 -5.13 25.05 -4.04
CA MET A 149 -4.03 24.30 -4.66
C MET A 149 -2.78 25.19 -4.93
N PRO A 150 -1.54 24.67 -4.76
CA PRO A 150 -0.30 25.44 -4.91
C PRO A 150 0.16 25.61 -6.37
N ASN A 151 1.17 26.47 -6.57
CA ASN A 151 1.86 26.74 -7.86
C ASN A 151 3.32 26.29 -7.81
#